data_AF-A0A0B3WT32-F1
#
_entry.id   AF-A0A0B3WT32-F1
#
_cell.length_a   1.000
_cell.length_b   1.000
_cell.length_c   1.000
_cell.angle_alpha   90.00
_cell.angle_beta   90.00
_cell.angle_gamma   90.00
#
_symmetry.space_group_name_H-M   'P 1'
#
loop_
_entity.id
_entity.type
_entity.pdbx_description
1 polymer ?
#
loop_
_entity_poly.entity_id
_entity_poly.type
_entity_poly.pdbx_seq_one_letter_code
_entity_poly.pdbx_strand_id
1 'polypeptide(L)'
;MSSCLFIACEYELPTLYSPKLHKPDGREINVFQSEDDLYDLEIIPGMVFYDIPYYSKLSNIYDLNFRYTEERCQRLYDYLISNCKRYKKCEIWSIWLANCATKRSFKNDIKKELKNLEVISLPLNELTVDTLKYILDSDETPKKLTLY
;
A
#
# COMPACT_ATOMS: atom_id res chain seq x y z
N MET A 1 11.80 10.25 -8.29
CA MET A 1 11.37 8.85 -8.29
C MET A 1 10.33 8.73 -7.19
N SER A 2 9.19 8.10 -7.45
CA SER A 2 8.12 8.00 -6.46
C SER A 2 8.03 6.55 -5.98
N SER A 3 8.04 6.35 -4.67
CA SER A 3 7.65 5.08 -4.09
C SER A 3 6.16 4.86 -4.38
N CYS A 4 5.83 3.66 -4.83
CA CYS A 4 4.46 3.23 -5.05
C CYS A 4 4.10 2.25 -3.94
N LEU A 5 3.18 2.67 -3.07
CA LEU A 5 2.63 1.85 -2.00
C LEU A 5 1.20 1.44 -2.37
N PHE A 6 0.93 0.14 -2.35
CA PHE A 6 -0.41 -0.36 -2.65
C PHE A 6 -0.73 -1.65 -1.89
N ILE A 7 -2.02 -1.92 -1.76
CA ILE A 7 -2.56 -3.15 -1.19
C ILE A 7 -3.30 -3.92 -2.28
N ALA A 8 -3.09 -5.23 -2.37
CA ALA A 8 -3.73 -6.11 -3.32
C ALA A 8 -4.31 -7.34 -2.60
N CYS A 9 -5.62 -7.60 -2.67
CA CYS A 9 -6.25 -8.66 -1.87
C CYS A 9 -7.32 -9.45 -2.65
N GLU A 10 -7.62 -10.68 -2.20
CA GLU A 10 -8.65 -11.55 -2.80
C GLU A 10 -10.10 -11.10 -2.52
N TYR A 11 -10.27 -10.11 -1.65
CA TYR A 11 -11.57 -9.60 -1.20
C TYR A 11 -11.53 -8.08 -1.15
N GLU A 12 -12.72 -7.49 -1.13
CA GLU A 12 -12.87 -6.05 -0.94
C GLU A 12 -12.49 -5.65 0.49
N LEU A 13 -11.66 -4.62 0.57
CA LEU A 13 -11.34 -3.90 1.78
C LEU A 13 -12.21 -2.62 1.88
N PRO A 14 -12.68 -2.26 3.08
CA PRO A 14 -13.38 -0.99 3.28
C PRO A 14 -12.45 0.19 3.04
N THR A 15 -12.90 1.20 2.31
CA THR A 15 -12.13 2.44 2.14
C THR A 15 -11.80 3.08 3.49
N LEU A 16 -10.54 3.43 3.70
CA LEU A 16 -10.09 4.21 4.85
C LEU A 16 -9.70 5.60 4.37
N TYR A 17 -10.61 6.56 4.53
CA TYR A 17 -10.31 7.96 4.26
C TYR A 17 -9.50 8.58 5.40
N SER A 18 -8.44 9.33 5.07
CA SER A 18 -7.75 10.11 6.11
C SER A 18 -8.67 11.23 6.61
N PRO A 19 -8.84 11.43 7.93
CA PRO A 19 -9.61 12.56 8.46
C PRO A 19 -8.93 13.92 8.22
N LYS A 20 -7.67 13.92 7.78
CA LYS A 20 -6.91 15.11 7.39
C LYS A 20 -7.08 15.46 5.92
N LEU A 21 -7.35 14.44 5.08
CA LEU A 21 -7.55 14.60 3.63
C LEU A 21 -9.03 14.64 3.25
N HIS A 22 -9.91 14.07 4.07
CA HIS A 22 -11.29 13.85 3.74
C HIS A 22 -12.20 14.10 4.95
N LYS A 23 -13.40 14.59 4.66
CA LYS A 23 -14.51 14.70 5.60
C LYS A 23 -15.10 13.30 5.90
N PRO A 24 -15.90 13.13 6.97
CA PRO A 24 -16.57 11.86 7.26
C PRO A 24 -17.47 11.33 6.14
N ASP A 25 -17.93 12.21 5.23
CA ASP A 25 -18.72 11.84 4.05
C ASP A 25 -17.87 11.50 2.81
N GLY A 26 -16.54 11.44 2.95
CA GLY A 26 -15.60 11.09 1.89
C GLY A 26 -15.24 12.24 0.95
N ARG A 27 -15.68 13.48 1.20
CA ARG A 27 -15.27 14.64 0.40
C ARG A 27 -13.89 15.16 0.80
N GLU A 28 -13.06 15.50 -0.17
CA GLU A 28 -11.73 16.07 0.04
C GLU A 28 -11.75 17.38 0.86
N ILE A 29 -10.74 17.53 1.72
CA ILE A 29 -10.43 18.72 2.48
C ILE A 29 -9.32 19.45 1.72
N ASN A 30 -9.65 20.52 1.01
CA ASN A 30 -8.67 21.31 0.23
C ASN A 30 -7.87 22.32 1.08
N VAL A 31 -7.76 22.07 2.39
CA VAL A 31 -7.08 22.95 3.35
C VAL A 31 -6.28 22.08 4.30
N PHE A 32 -4.96 22.09 4.16
CA PHE A 32 -4.04 21.31 4.96
C PHE A 32 -3.27 22.23 5.93
N GLN A 33 -2.92 21.72 7.12
CA GLN A 33 -2.14 22.49 8.09
C GLN A 33 -0.64 22.39 7.80
N SER A 34 -0.21 21.29 7.19
CA SER A 34 1.18 21.00 6.85
C SER A 34 1.30 20.08 5.63
N GLU A 35 2.50 20.01 5.05
CA GLU A 35 2.81 19.04 3.99
C GLU A 35 2.63 17.59 4.49
N ASP A 36 2.93 17.33 5.76
CA ASP A 36 2.78 15.99 6.34
C ASP A 36 1.34 15.48 6.36
N ASP A 37 0.34 16.37 6.31
CA ASP A 37 -1.06 15.98 6.21
C ASP A 37 -1.36 15.30 4.85
N LEU A 38 -0.63 15.67 3.78
CA LEU A 38 -0.76 15.09 2.44
C LEU A 38 -0.41 13.60 2.39
N TYR A 39 0.33 13.11 3.39
CA TYR A 39 0.81 11.73 3.46
C TYR A 39 0.25 10.99 4.68
N ASP A 40 -0.88 11.45 5.21
CA ASP A 40 -1.59 10.72 6.25
C ASP A 40 -2.18 9.41 5.71
N LEU A 41 -2.34 8.43 6.60
CA LEU A 41 -2.79 7.09 6.23
C LEU A 41 -4.16 7.15 5.54
N GLU A 42 -4.20 6.65 4.31
CA GLU A 42 -5.41 6.47 3.53
C GLU A 42 -5.30 5.21 2.66
N ILE A 43 -6.40 4.47 2.57
CA ILE A 43 -6.54 3.26 1.76
C ILE A 43 -7.79 3.43 0.92
N ILE A 44 -7.62 3.83 -0.33
CA ILE A 44 -8.71 4.11 -1.28
C ILE A 44 -8.63 3.17 -2.47
N PRO A 45 -9.75 2.86 -3.14
CA PRO A 45 -9.73 2.11 -4.39
C PRO A 45 -8.71 2.74 -5.34
N GLY A 46 -7.72 1.95 -5.76
CA GLY A 46 -6.53 2.51 -6.38
C GLY A 46 -6.82 3.08 -7.77
N MET A 47 -6.04 4.08 -8.18
CA MET A 47 -5.95 4.41 -9.60
C MET A 47 -5.38 3.21 -10.35
N VAL A 48 -5.99 2.90 -11.50
CA VAL A 48 -5.67 1.72 -12.31
C VAL A 48 -4.25 1.85 -12.87
N PHE A 49 -3.24 1.42 -12.11
CA PHE A 49 -2.00 0.94 -12.70
C PHE A 49 -2.37 -0.33 -13.46
N TYR A 50 -2.67 -0.17 -14.75
CA TYR A 50 -3.30 -1.17 -15.64
C TYR A 50 -2.74 -2.58 -15.56
N ASP A 51 -1.49 -2.74 -15.12
CA ASP A 51 -0.82 -4.03 -15.07
C ASP A 51 -0.58 -4.56 -13.63
N ILE A 52 -0.91 -3.85 -12.53
CA ILE A 52 -0.74 -4.39 -11.16
C ILE A 52 -1.47 -5.73 -10.96
N PRO A 53 -2.75 -5.89 -11.37
CA PRO A 53 -3.45 -7.18 -11.25
C PRO A 53 -2.75 -8.33 -11.98
N TYR A 54 -2.01 -8.03 -13.06
CA TYR A 54 -1.22 -9.04 -13.77
C TYR A 54 -0.04 -9.55 -12.93
N TYR A 55 0.57 -8.68 -12.12
CA TYR A 55 1.73 -9.02 -11.28
C TYR A 55 1.35 -9.59 -9.90
N SER A 56 0.34 -9.01 -9.24
CA SER A 56 -0.15 -9.53 -7.95
C SER A 56 -0.98 -10.80 -8.11
N LYS A 57 -1.64 -10.96 -9.26
CA LYS A 57 -2.68 -11.97 -9.52
C LYS A 57 -3.92 -11.80 -8.63
N LEU A 58 -4.13 -10.59 -8.09
CA LEU A 58 -5.23 -10.24 -7.19
C LEU A 58 -6.09 -9.15 -7.83
N SER A 59 -7.40 -9.20 -7.57
CA SER A 59 -8.39 -8.37 -8.25
C SER A 59 -8.71 -7.06 -7.53
N ASN A 60 -8.57 -7.00 -6.21
CA ASN A 60 -8.91 -5.82 -5.42
C ASN A 60 -7.64 -5.05 -5.08
N ILE A 61 -7.43 -3.91 -5.74
CA ILE A 61 -6.23 -3.08 -5.63
C ILE A 61 -6.59 -1.73 -5.00
N TYR A 62 -5.80 -1.32 -4.00
CA TYR A 62 -5.99 -0.09 -3.25
C TYR A 62 -4.70 0.71 -3.24
N ASP A 63 -4.81 2.02 -3.45
CA ASP A 63 -3.69 2.93 -3.21
C ASP A 63 -3.52 3.08 -1.70
N LEU A 64 -2.28 2.96 -1.23
CA LEU A 64 -1.91 3.15 0.16
C LEU A 64 -1.14 4.48 0.27
N ASN A 65 -1.83 5.56 0.62
CA ASN A 65 -1.14 6.81 0.95
C ASN A 65 -0.55 6.69 2.35
N PHE A 66 0.78 6.75 2.45
CA PHE A 66 1.47 6.48 3.70
C PHE A 66 2.88 7.07 3.70
N ARG A 67 3.16 7.93 4.68
CA ARG A 67 4.53 8.29 5.10
C ARG A 67 4.75 7.80 6.52
N TYR A 68 5.82 7.02 6.71
CA TYR A 68 6.10 6.37 7.99
C TYR A 68 6.13 7.36 9.17
N THR A 69 5.28 7.07 10.15
CA THR A 69 5.38 7.50 11.54
C THR A 69 4.90 6.33 12.40
N GLU A 70 5.31 6.27 13.68
CA GLU A 70 4.86 5.20 14.58
C GLU A 70 3.33 5.15 14.68
N GLU A 71 2.68 6.30 14.81
CA GLU A 71 1.21 6.41 14.88
C GLU A 71 0.52 5.86 13.62
N ARG A 72 1.01 6.24 12.42
CA ARG A 72 0.41 5.77 11.16
C ARG A 72 0.64 4.27 10.97
N CYS A 73 1.81 3.77 11.32
CA CYS A 73 2.12 2.35 11.24
C CYS A 73 1.20 1.53 12.15
N GLN A 74 0.96 2.01 13.38
CA GLN A 74 -0.01 1.41 14.30
C GLN A 74 -1.44 1.44 13.73
N ARG A 75 -1.89 2.59 13.20
CA ARG A 75 -3.22 2.70 12.57
C ARG A 75 -3.39 1.72 11.40
N LEU A 76 -2.35 1.54 10.58
CA LEU A 76 -2.37 0.58 9.48
C LEU A 76 -2.41 -0.86 9.99
N TYR A 77 -1.64 -1.17 11.04
CA TYR A 77 -1.71 -2.47 11.71
C TYR A 77 -3.14 -2.79 12.18
N ASP A 78 -3.76 -1.87 12.91
CA ASP A 78 -5.10 -2.05 13.46
C ASP A 78 -6.13 -2.24 12.33
N TYR A 79 -5.98 -1.48 11.24
CA TYR A 79 -6.81 -1.64 10.05
C TYR A 79 -6.66 -3.02 9.42
N LEU A 80 -5.42 -3.50 9.21
CA LEU A 80 -5.17 -4.80 8.59
C LEU A 80 -5.70 -5.95 9.46
N ILE A 81 -5.48 -5.91 10.77
CA ILE A 81 -6.01 -6.93 11.70
C ILE A 81 -7.54 -6.96 11.70
N SER A 82 -8.18 -5.80 11.58
CA SER A 82 -9.65 -5.69 11.63
C SER A 82 -10.33 -6.11 10.32
N ASN A 83 -9.67 -5.89 9.18
CA ASN A 83 -10.30 -6.02 7.87
C ASN A 83 -9.76 -7.18 7.03
N CYS A 84 -8.57 -7.72 7.35
CA CYS A 84 -8.04 -8.85 6.62
C CYS A 84 -8.71 -10.16 7.00
N LYS A 85 -8.98 -11.00 6.01
CA LYS A 85 -9.65 -12.28 6.19
C LYS A 85 -8.60 -13.38 6.34
N ARG A 86 -8.77 -14.23 7.35
CA ARG A 86 -7.97 -15.45 7.51
C ARG A 86 -8.17 -16.36 6.30
N TYR A 87 -7.11 -17.06 5.90
CA TYR A 87 -7.07 -17.97 4.75
C TYR A 87 -7.36 -17.30 3.41
N LYS A 88 -7.24 -15.97 3.35
CA LYS A 88 -7.36 -15.19 2.13
C LYS A 88 -6.14 -14.30 1.99
N LYS A 89 -5.65 -14.22 0.77
CA LYS A 89 -4.43 -13.49 0.48
C LYS A 89 -4.66 -11.99 0.49
N CYS A 90 -3.79 -11.28 1.19
CA CYS A 90 -3.69 -9.82 1.13
C CYS A 90 -2.21 -9.43 1.09
N GLU A 91 -1.82 -8.66 0.08
CA GLU A 91 -0.44 -8.28 -0.16
C GLU A 91 -0.27 -6.78 0.02
N ILE A 92 0.75 -6.37 0.77
CA ILE A 92 1.19 -4.98 0.86
C ILE A 92 2.49 -4.86 0.09
N TRP A 93 2.55 -3.90 -0.83
CA TRP A 93 3.66 -3.72 -1.75
C TRP A 93 4.29 -2.35 -1.54
N SER A 94 5.62 -2.33 -1.52
CA SER A 94 6.46 -1.14 -1.56
C SER A 94 7.46 -1.30 -2.69
N ILE A 95 7.24 -0.59 -3.80
CA ILE A 95 8.08 -0.70 -5.00
C ILE A 95 8.41 0.69 -5.56
N TRP A 96 9.55 0.80 -6.24
CA TRP A 96 9.97 2.07 -6.84
C TRP A 96 9.65 2.12 -8.32
N LEU A 97 8.77 3.03 -8.72
CA LEU A 97 8.43 3.23 -10.13
C LEU A 97 8.97 4.58 -10.59
N ALA A 98 10.11 4.54 -11.28
CA ALA A 98 10.83 5.75 -11.67
C ALA A 98 10.13 6.53 -12.80
N ASN A 99 9.45 5.84 -13.72
CA ASN A 99 8.80 6.43 -14.88
C ASN A 99 7.57 5.63 -15.34
N CYS A 100 6.39 6.08 -14.94
CA CYS A 100 5.11 5.53 -15.38
C CYS A 100 4.51 6.25 -16.60
N ALA A 101 5.25 7.14 -17.29
CA ALA A 101 4.70 7.95 -18.38
C ALA A 101 4.16 7.13 -19.56
N THR A 102 4.66 5.90 -19.76
CA THR A 102 4.17 4.99 -20.79
C THR A 102 4.01 3.58 -20.24
N LYS A 103 3.13 2.78 -20.86
CA LYS A 103 3.00 1.35 -20.54
C LYS A 103 4.34 0.59 -20.64
N ARG A 104 5.19 0.95 -21.60
CA ARG A 104 6.50 0.32 -21.80
C ARG A 104 7.46 0.67 -20.65
N SER A 105 7.53 1.93 -20.24
CA SER A 105 8.40 2.35 -19.14
C SER A 105 7.94 1.74 -17.81
N PHE A 106 6.64 1.75 -17.54
CA PHE A 106 6.06 1.04 -16.38
C PHE A 106 6.46 -0.43 -16.36
N LYS A 107 6.28 -1.15 -17.49
CA LYS A 107 6.61 -2.57 -17.60
C LYS A 107 8.10 -2.86 -17.37
N ASN A 108 8.98 -1.94 -17.77
CA ASN A 108 10.42 -2.10 -17.56
C ASN A 108 10.78 -1.87 -16.09
N ASP A 109 10.23 -0.83 -15.48
CA ASP A 109 10.48 -0.49 -14.07
C ASP A 109 9.98 -1.61 -13.16
N ILE A 110 8.72 -2.03 -13.30
CA ILE A 110 8.18 -3.09 -12.46
C ILE A 110 8.93 -4.42 -12.65
N LYS A 111 9.40 -4.74 -13.86
CA LYS A 111 10.25 -5.92 -14.07
C LYS A 111 11.60 -5.82 -13.37
N LYS A 112 12.17 -4.62 -13.28
CA LYS A 112 13.42 -4.38 -12.56
C LYS A 112 13.18 -4.55 -11.06
N GLU A 113 12.14 -3.93 -10.53
CA GLU A 113 11.76 -4.03 -9.12
C GLU A 113 11.50 -5.50 -8.72
N LEU A 114 10.72 -6.23 -9.53
CA LEU A 114 10.40 -7.63 -9.28
C LEU A 114 11.62 -8.56 -9.23
N LYS A 115 12.77 -8.20 -9.82
CA LYS A 115 14.01 -8.99 -9.73
C LYS A 115 14.66 -8.91 -8.36
N ASN A 116 14.48 -7.79 -7.68
CA ASN A 116 15.09 -7.50 -6.38
C ASN A 116 14.04 -7.53 -5.26
N LEU A 117 12.83 -8.03 -5.55
CA LEU A 117 11.71 -8.01 -4.61
C LEU A 117 11.99 -8.93 -3.43
N GLU A 118 12.09 -8.34 -2.25
CA GLU A 118 12.08 -9.08 -1.00
C GLU A 118 10.64 -9.47 -0.66
N VAL A 119 10.42 -10.75 -0.41
CA VAL A 119 9.10 -11.29 -0.11
C VAL A 119 9.07 -11.81 1.31
N ILE A 120 8.19 -11.24 2.12
CA ILE A 120 7.83 -11.73 3.44
C ILE A 120 6.44 -12.35 3.33
N SER A 121 6.25 -13.52 3.93
CA SER A 121 4.96 -14.22 3.95
C SER A 121 4.72 -14.76 5.35
N LEU A 122 3.63 -14.33 5.98
CA LEU A 122 3.27 -14.74 7.32
C LEU A 122 1.74 -14.83 7.46
N PRO A 123 1.24 -15.66 8.38
CA PRO A 123 -0.19 -15.71 8.66
C PRO A 123 -0.63 -14.44 9.40
N LEU A 124 -1.86 -13.98 9.20
CA LEU A 124 -2.34 -12.69 9.73
C LEU A 124 -2.13 -12.52 11.26
N ASN A 125 -2.21 -13.62 12.03
CA ASN A 125 -2.02 -13.61 13.48
C ASN A 125 -0.56 -13.44 13.93
N GLU A 126 0.41 -13.56 13.02
CA GLU A 126 1.83 -13.30 13.27
C GLU A 126 2.27 -11.92 12.79
N LEU A 127 1.35 -11.13 12.22
CA LEU A 127 1.65 -9.76 11.81
C LEU A 127 2.02 -8.93 13.04
N THR A 128 3.09 -8.16 12.93
CA THR A 128 3.52 -7.19 13.94
C THR A 128 3.71 -5.81 13.32
N VAL A 129 3.69 -4.78 14.16
CA VAL A 129 4.02 -3.41 13.77
C VAL A 129 5.45 -3.32 13.23
N ASP A 130 6.40 -4.07 13.81
CA ASP A 130 7.78 -4.11 13.33
C ASP A 130 7.90 -4.69 11.92
N THR A 131 7.09 -5.70 11.58
CA THR A 131 7.03 -6.20 10.20
C THR A 131 6.51 -5.14 9.25
N LEU A 132 5.46 -4.40 9.61
CA LEU A 132 4.95 -3.32 8.78
C LEU A 132 5.96 -2.19 8.64
N LYS A 133 6.64 -1.82 9.72
CA LYS A 133 7.75 -0.88 9.69
C LYS A 133 8.81 -1.33 8.69
N TYR A 134 9.28 -2.58 8.74
CA TYR A 134 10.28 -3.08 7.80
C TYR A 134 9.84 -2.95 6.32
N ILE A 135 8.56 -3.21 6.05
CA ILE A 135 7.99 -3.17 4.69
C ILE A 135 7.81 -1.73 4.19
N LEU A 136 7.44 -0.81 5.08
CA LEU A 136 7.01 0.55 4.73
C LEU A 136 8.08 1.60 4.97
N ASP A 137 9.10 1.29 5.78
CA ASP A 137 10.25 2.15 6.00
C ASP A 137 11.15 2.09 4.77
N SER A 138 11.36 3.27 4.20
CA SER A 138 11.81 3.51 2.83
C SER A 138 13.32 3.29 2.72
N ASP A 139 13.74 2.06 2.45
CA ASP A 139 14.97 1.82 1.70
C ASP A 139 14.69 1.66 0.20
N GLU A 140 15.73 1.73 -0.63
CA GLU A 140 15.60 1.58 -2.09
C GLU A 140 15.20 0.15 -2.51
N THR A 141 15.01 -0.77 -1.56
CA THR A 141 14.72 -2.17 -1.85
C THR A 141 13.21 -2.38 -1.98
N PRO A 142 12.73 -2.91 -3.11
CA PRO A 142 11.32 -3.26 -3.25
C PRO A 142 10.96 -4.42 -2.32
N LYS A 143 9.86 -4.26 -1.58
CA LYS A 143 9.37 -5.25 -0.62
C LYS A 143 7.92 -5.60 -0.87
N LYS A 144 7.58 -6.84 -0.53
CA LYS A 144 6.20 -7.33 -0.51
C LYS A 144 5.96 -8.15 0.75
N LEU A 145 4.92 -7.78 1.48
CA LEU A 145 4.35 -8.60 2.55
C LEU A 145 3.13 -9.34 2.01
N THR A 146 3.06 -10.65 2.23
CA THR A 146 1.88 -11.48 1.96
C THR A 146 1.31 -11.98 3.28
N LEU A 147 0.06 -11.62 3.53
CA LEU A 147 -0.77 -12.09 4.65
C LEU A 147 -1.71 -13.19 4.14
N TYR A 148 -1.87 -14.26 4.93
CA TYR A 148 -2.79 -15.38 4.66
C TYR A 148 -3.45 -15.90 5.93
#